data_AF-A0AAN4ZIH6-F1
#
_entry.id   AF-A0AAN4ZIH6-F1
#
_cell.length_a   1.000
_cell.length_b   1.000
_cell.length_c   1.000
_cell.angle_alpha   90.00
_cell.angle_beta   90.00
_cell.angle_gamma   90.00
#
_symmetry.space_group_name_H-M   'P 1'
#
loop_
_entity.id
_entity.type
_entity.pdbx_description
1 polymer ?
#
loop_
_entity_poly.entity_id
_entity_poly.type
_entity_poly.pdbx_seq_one_letter_code
_entity_poly.pdbx_strand_id
1 'polypeptide(L)'
;YSDQHLSKFCLLFICVDGTEPREEDVAFARIARLHGKEVVFLKTKSDSLVSSVSSQMEVPSLLAREKSVFESKLAVVDLAGTKSFFVSSRSIPSLISSSSDERIVAFRRMELVPARLIHSD
;
A
#
# COMPACT_ATOMS: atom_id res chain seq x y z
N TYR A 1 4.97 20.86 6.31
CA TYR A 1 5.19 20.32 4.96
C TYR A 1 4.56 21.28 3.96
N SER A 2 5.34 21.92 3.09
CA SER A 2 4.78 22.84 2.10
C SER A 2 3.98 22.04 1.06
N ASP A 3 2.71 22.39 0.95
CA ASP A 3 1.66 21.79 0.13
C ASP A 3 2.03 21.61 -1.37
N GLN A 4 2.97 22.44 -1.83
CA GLN A 4 3.49 22.48 -3.21
C GLN A 4 4.08 21.17 -3.74
N HIS A 5 4.50 20.27 -2.86
CA HIS A 5 5.03 18.97 -3.28
C HIS A 5 3.94 17.92 -3.42
N LEU A 6 2.93 17.93 -2.55
CA LEU A 6 1.83 16.95 -2.58
C LEU A 6 0.95 17.12 -3.81
N SER A 7 0.78 18.36 -4.29
CA SER A 7 0.00 18.66 -5.48
C SER A 7 0.47 17.91 -6.73
N LYS A 8 1.77 17.58 -6.82
CA LYS A 8 2.39 16.85 -7.94
C LYS A 8 2.03 15.37 -8.00
N PHE A 9 1.47 14.83 -6.92
CA PHE A 9 1.14 13.42 -6.82
C PHE A 9 -0.37 13.23 -6.87
N CYS A 10 -0.83 12.20 -7.60
CA CYS A 10 -2.22 11.76 -7.60
C CYS A 10 -2.47 10.64 -6.57
N LEU A 11 -1.42 9.86 -6.29
CA LEU A 11 -1.44 8.69 -5.45
C LEU A 11 -0.12 8.60 -4.68
N LEU A 12 -0.20 8.30 -3.39
CA LEU A 12 0.96 8.18 -2.51
C LEU A 12 1.02 6.79 -1.89
N PHE A 13 2.19 6.17 -1.97
CA PHE A 13 2.46 4.90 -1.32
C PHE A 13 3.27 5.11 -0.05
N ILE A 14 2.78 4.58 1.06
CA ILE A 14 3.48 4.60 2.34
C ILE A 14 3.95 3.18 2.63
N CYS A 15 5.26 2.98 2.61
CA CYS A 15 5.85 1.67 2.89
C CYS A 15 6.01 1.51 4.40
N VAL A 16 5.34 0.51 4.97
CA VAL A 16 5.42 0.17 6.39
C VAL A 16 6.24 -1.10 6.55
N ASP A 17 7.30 -0.99 7.33
CA ASP A 17 8.20 -2.08 7.69
C ASP A 17 7.89 -2.51 9.13
N GLY A 18 6.80 -3.27 9.30
CA GLY A 18 6.34 -3.68 10.61
C GLY A 18 4.88 -4.14 10.63
N THR A 19 4.41 -4.44 11.84
CA THR A 19 3.02 -4.84 12.07
C THR A 19 2.06 -3.64 12.12
N GLU A 20 2.59 -2.43 12.34
CA GLU A 20 1.82 -1.18 12.45
C GLU A 20 2.58 -0.01 11.79
N PRO A 21 1.88 0.97 11.20
CA PRO A 21 2.49 2.22 10.77
C PRO A 21 3.00 3.01 11.98
N ARG A 22 4.11 3.73 11.79
CA ARG A 22 4.64 4.64 12.82
C ARG A 22 3.82 5.93 12.87
N GLU A 23 3.99 6.69 13.93
CA GLU A 23 3.30 7.98 14.10
C GLU A 23 3.58 8.95 12.94
N GLU A 24 4.82 8.95 12.43
CA GLU A 24 5.24 9.71 11.26
C GLU A 24 4.52 9.29 9.97
N ASP A 25 4.33 7.98 9.75
CA ASP A 25 3.57 7.43 8.62
C ASP A 25 2.11 7.88 8.69
N VAL A 26 1.51 7.83 9.88
CA VAL A 26 0.12 8.23 10.13
C VAL A 26 -0.06 9.73 9.91
N ALA A 27 0.84 10.55 10.46
CA ALA A 27 0.80 12.00 10.28
C ALA A 27 0.90 12.39 8.80
N PHE A 28 1.82 11.76 8.06
CA PHE A 28 1.96 12.00 6.62
C PHE A 28 0.72 11.57 5.84
N ALA A 29 0.15 10.39 6.14
CA ALA A 29 -1.07 9.90 5.51
C ALA A 29 -2.25 10.84 5.71
N ARG A 30 -2.44 11.35 6.94
CA ARG A 30 -3.51 12.30 7.26
C ARG A 30 -3.36 13.60 6.48
N ILE A 31 -2.15 14.17 6.46
CA ILE A 31 -1.86 15.38 5.68
C ILE A 31 -2.18 15.14 4.19
N ALA A 32 -1.67 14.05 3.60
CA ALA A 32 -1.94 13.70 2.22
C ALA A 32 -3.45 13.60 1.91
N ARG A 33 -4.23 12.93 2.78
CA ARG A 33 -5.69 12.82 2.62
C ARG A 33 -6.40 14.16 2.73
N LEU A 34 -5.97 15.06 3.62
CA LEU A 34 -6.52 16.42 3.73
C LEU A 34 -6.34 17.23 2.43
N HIS A 35 -5.26 16.97 1.69
CA HIS A 35 -5.02 17.55 0.36
C HIS A 35 -5.69 16.77 -0.78
N GLY A 36 -6.66 15.90 -0.46
CA GLY A 36 -7.44 15.13 -1.42
C GLY A 36 -6.64 14.06 -2.15
N LYS A 37 -5.49 13.63 -1.61
CA LYS A 37 -4.65 12.61 -2.21
C LYS A 37 -5.08 11.22 -1.77
N GLU A 38 -5.10 10.29 -2.72
CA GLU A 38 -5.28 8.88 -2.39
C GLU A 38 -3.97 8.37 -1.77
N VAL A 39 -4.10 7.69 -0.63
CA VAL A 39 -2.99 7.09 0.10
C VAL A 39 -3.18 5.59 0.05
N VAL A 40 -2.08 4.87 -0.14
CA VAL A 40 -2.05 3.42 -0.17
C VAL A 40 -0.94 2.95 0.75
N PHE A 41 -1.25 2.07 1.69
CA PHE A 41 -0.25 1.47 2.55
C PHE A 41 0.32 0.21 1.91
N LEU A 42 1.64 0.16 1.78
CA LEU A 42 2.37 -1.04 1.36
C LEU A 42 3.01 -1.65 2.60
N LYS A 43 2.44 -2.74 3.11
CA LYS A 43 3.10 -3.55 4.14
C LYS A 43 4.22 -4.34 3.48
N THR A 44 5.43 -4.10 3.94
CA THR A 44 6.66 -4.70 3.41
C THR A 44 7.16 -5.83 4.33
N LYS A 45 8.22 -6.53 3.92
CA LYS A 45 8.81 -7.67 4.66
C LYS A 45 7.86 -8.84 4.99
N SER A 46 6.77 -8.97 4.23
CA SER A 46 5.82 -10.07 4.38
C SER A 46 6.37 -11.42 3.88
N ASP A 47 7.55 -11.43 3.26
CA ASP A 47 8.24 -12.64 2.80
C ASP A 47 8.62 -13.58 3.94
N SER A 48 8.89 -13.06 5.14
CA SER A 48 9.13 -13.86 6.34
C SER A 48 7.93 -14.74 6.72
N LEU A 49 6.70 -14.26 6.47
CA LEU A 49 5.48 -15.01 6.73
C LEU A 49 5.31 -16.12 5.71
N VAL A 50 5.66 -15.87 4.46
CA VAL A 50 5.61 -16.86 3.39
C VAL A 50 6.66 -17.95 3.61
N SER A 51 7.85 -17.59 4.10
CA SER A 51 8.93 -18.56 4.37
C SER A 51 8.68 -19.44 5.60
N SER A 52 7.79 -19.02 6.51
CA SER A 52 7.50 -19.73 7.77
C SER A 52 6.49 -20.88 7.58
N VAL A 53 5.88 -21.00 6.40
CA VAL A 53 4.75 -21.88 6.14
C VAL A 53 5.22 -23.06 5.29
N SER A 54 4.99 -24.28 5.79
CA SER A 54 5.40 -25.52 5.13
C SER A 54 4.49 -25.94 3.97
N SER A 55 3.26 -25.40 3.91
CA SER A 55 2.27 -25.73 2.88
C SER A 55 1.82 -24.49 2.10
N GLN A 56 1.83 -24.57 0.76
CA GLN A 56 1.35 -23.47 -0.09
C GLN A 56 -0.14 -23.14 0.12
N MET A 57 -0.94 -24.07 0.67
CA MET A 57 -2.36 -23.86 0.96
C MET A 57 -2.63 -22.92 2.14
N GLU A 58 -1.72 -22.80 3.11
CA GLU A 58 -1.94 -21.96 4.29
C GLU A 58 -1.51 -20.50 4.07
N VAL A 59 -0.61 -20.26 3.12
CA VAL A 59 -0.07 -18.92 2.83
C VAL A 59 -1.17 -17.88 2.51
N PRO A 60 -2.17 -18.16 1.64
CA PRO A 60 -3.22 -17.19 1.34
C PRO A 60 -4.06 -16.81 2.56
N SER A 61 -4.39 -17.79 3.42
CA SER A 61 -5.20 -17.54 4.63
C SER A 61 -4.46 -16.70 5.67
N LEU A 62 -3.13 -16.90 5.81
CA LEU A 62 -2.30 -16.12 6.71
C LEU A 62 -2.16 -14.69 6.23
N LEU A 63 -1.91 -14.48 4.93
CA LEU A 63 -1.86 -13.15 4.34
C LEU A 63 -3.19 -12.41 4.49
N ALA A 64 -4.33 -13.10 4.30
CA ALA A 64 -5.66 -12.50 4.50
C ALA A 64 -5.90 -12.08 5.95
N ARG A 65 -5.53 -12.94 6.92
CA ARG A 65 -5.63 -12.62 8.35
C ARG A 65 -4.75 -11.43 8.71
N GLU A 66 -3.50 -11.43 8.25
CA GLU A 66 -2.59 -10.33 8.51
C GLU A 66 -3.10 -9.01 7.90
N LYS A 67 -3.65 -9.06 6.70
CA LYS A 67 -4.27 -7.90 6.05
C LYS A 67 -5.39 -7.34 6.90
N SER A 68 -6.29 -8.20 7.37
CA SER A 68 -7.38 -7.79 8.26
C SER A 68 -6.87 -7.14 9.56
N VAL A 69 -5.82 -7.71 10.18
CA VAL A 69 -5.20 -7.13 11.38
C VAL A 69 -4.59 -5.77 11.08
N PHE A 70 -3.86 -5.64 9.97
CA PHE A 70 -3.23 -4.38 9.59
C PHE A 70 -4.27 -3.29 9.28
N GLU A 71 -5.32 -3.62 8.53
CA GLU A 71 -6.42 -2.69 8.23
C GLU A 71 -7.19 -2.27 9.48
N SER A 72 -7.38 -3.18 10.45
CA SER A 72 -7.98 -2.84 11.75
C SER A 72 -7.14 -1.81 12.50
N LYS A 73 -5.80 -1.91 12.43
CA LYS A 73 -4.89 -0.94 13.06
C LYS A 73 -4.91 0.41 12.34
N LEU A 74 -5.01 0.42 11.01
CA LEU A 74 -5.23 1.65 10.25
C LEU A 74 -6.54 2.33 10.67
N ALA A 75 -7.60 1.56 10.92
CA ALA A 75 -8.88 2.11 11.38
C ALA A 75 -8.77 2.80 12.75
N VAL A 76 -8.00 2.25 13.69
CA VAL A 76 -7.76 2.86 15.02
C VAL A 76 -7.13 4.24 14.91
N VAL A 77 -6.30 4.47 13.89
CA VAL A 77 -5.63 5.75 13.65
C VAL A 77 -6.36 6.66 12.65
N ASP A 78 -7.66 6.46 12.46
CA ASP A 78 -8.51 7.25 11.53
C ASP A 78 -8.04 7.19 10.06
N LEU A 79 -7.44 6.07 9.68
CA LEU A 79 -7.06 5.75 8.31
C LEU A 79 -7.89 4.59 7.77
N ALA A 80 -9.09 4.38 8.32
CA ALA A 80 -10.06 3.43 7.81
C ALA A 80 -10.37 3.68 6.32
N GLY A 81 -10.60 2.59 5.57
CA GLY A 81 -10.89 2.62 4.14
C GLY A 81 -9.68 2.91 3.24
N THR A 82 -8.49 3.11 3.81
CA THR A 82 -7.25 3.24 3.03
C THR A 82 -6.87 1.87 2.46
N LYS A 83 -6.60 1.80 1.15
CA LYS A 83 -6.18 0.54 0.52
C LYS A 83 -4.85 0.08 1.11
N SER A 84 -4.73 -1.22 1.38
CA SER A 84 -3.51 -1.83 1.88
C SER A 84 -3.07 -3.02 1.03
N PHE A 85 -1.77 -3.08 0.72
CA PHE A 85 -1.17 -4.16 -0.05
C PHE A 85 0.03 -4.76 0.66
N PHE A 86 0.19 -6.07 0.48
CA PHE A 86 1.28 -6.84 1.04
C PHE A 86 2.24 -7.11 -0.09
N VAL A 87 3.43 -6.53 0.00
CA VAL A 87 4.43 -6.61 -1.07
C VAL A 87 5.73 -7.16 -0.50
N SER A 88 6.41 -7.99 -1.29
CA SER A 88 7.79 -8.36 -0.96
C SER A 88 8.67 -7.11 -1.08
N SER A 89 9.60 -6.93 -0.14
CA SER A 89 10.55 -5.81 -0.23
C SER A 89 11.39 -5.87 -1.52
N ARG A 90 11.57 -7.07 -2.10
CA ARG A 90 12.27 -7.29 -3.38
C ARG A 90 11.50 -6.75 -4.60
N SER A 91 10.18 -6.63 -4.49
CA SER A 91 9.35 -6.04 -5.55
C SER A 91 9.34 -4.52 -5.55
N ILE A 92 9.71 -3.86 -4.45
CA ILE A 92 9.66 -2.38 -4.34
C ILE A 92 10.53 -1.68 -5.38
N PRO A 93 11.80 -2.07 -5.62
CA PRO A 93 12.60 -1.45 -6.67
C PRO A 93 11.96 -1.56 -8.06
N SER A 94 11.28 -2.69 -8.33
CA SER A 94 10.57 -2.91 -9.59
C SER A 94 9.28 -2.10 -9.69
N LEU A 95 8.60 -1.86 -8.56
CA LEU A 95 7.45 -0.95 -8.47
C LEU A 95 7.82 0.51 -8.71
N ILE A 96 9.08 0.89 -8.45
CA ILE A 96 9.59 2.27 -8.62
C ILE A 96 10.23 2.45 -10.01
N SER A 97 10.92 1.43 -10.54
CA SER A 97 11.55 1.49 -11.86
C SER A 97 10.51 1.33 -12.97
N SER A 98 10.83 1.73 -14.21
CA SER A 98 10.01 1.43 -15.40
C SER A 98 10.05 -0.06 -15.78
N SER A 99 9.96 -0.96 -14.80
CA SER A 99 9.98 -2.40 -14.99
C SER A 99 8.88 -2.85 -15.94
N SER A 100 9.26 -3.71 -16.87
CA SER A 100 8.37 -4.41 -17.80
C SER A 100 7.83 -5.73 -17.23
N ASP A 101 8.12 -6.07 -15.96
CA ASP A 101 7.55 -7.25 -15.32
C ASP A 101 6.02 -7.16 -15.34
N GLU A 102 5.38 -8.12 -16.02
CA GLU A 102 3.94 -8.12 -16.25
C GLU A 102 3.13 -8.09 -14.96
N ARG A 103 3.66 -8.64 -13.86
CA ARG A 103 3.01 -8.62 -12.54
C ARG A 103 3.05 -7.22 -11.92
N ILE A 104 4.15 -6.51 -12.12
CA ILE A 104 4.32 -5.12 -11.69
C ILE A 104 3.44 -4.19 -12.54
N VAL A 105 3.37 -4.43 -13.84
CA VAL A 105 2.47 -3.71 -14.76
C VAL A 105 1.01 -3.99 -14.42
N ALA A 106 0.65 -5.23 -14.10
CA ALA A 106 -0.70 -5.61 -13.66
C ALA A 106 -1.07 -4.96 -12.32
N PHE A 107 -0.19 -4.98 -11.33
CA PHE A 107 -0.38 -4.26 -10.06
C PHE A 107 -0.60 -2.76 -10.29
N ARG A 108 0.16 -2.16 -11.21
CA ARG A 108 -0.04 -0.76 -11.60
C ARG A 108 -1.40 -0.52 -12.28
N ARG A 109 -1.86 -1.45 -13.12
CA ARG A 109 -3.09 -1.31 -13.92
C ARG A 109 -4.37 -1.66 -13.16
N MET A 110 -4.34 -2.68 -12.31
CA MET A 110 -5.53 -3.15 -11.59
C MET A 110 -5.98 -2.18 -10.50
N GLU A 111 -5.07 -1.42 -9.87
CA GLU A 111 -5.40 -0.76 -8.61
C GLU A 111 -4.89 0.68 -8.46
N LEU A 112 -4.07 1.18 -9.40
CA LEU A 112 -3.56 2.57 -9.37
C LEU A 112 -4.27 3.51 -10.33
N VAL A 113 -5.26 3.03 -11.10
CA VAL A 113 -6.16 3.94 -11.82
C VAL A 113 -7.06 4.56 -10.76
N PRO A 114 -6.91 5.86 -10.44
CA PRO A 114 -7.84 6.52 -9.54
C PRO A 114 -9.22 6.40 -10.17
N ALA A 115 -10.24 6.04 -9.39
CA ALA A 115 -11.62 5.94 -9.88
C ALA A 115 -12.10 7.25 -10.57
N ARG A 116 -11.44 8.38 -10.28
CA ARG A 116 -11.68 9.69 -10.89
C ARG A 116 -11.18 9.87 -12.32
N LEU A 117 -10.40 8.94 -12.88
CA LEU A 117 -9.95 9.00 -14.28
C LEU A 117 -10.85 8.21 -15.24
N ILE A 118 -12.00 7.68 -14.77
CA ILE A 118 -12.95 6.92 -15.61
C ILE A 118 -14.06 7.81 -16.19
N HIS A 119 -13.91 9.14 -16.15
CA HIS A 119 -14.80 10.06 -16.88
C HIS A 119 -14.00 10.95 -17.81
N SER A 120 -14.05 10.62 -19.11
CA SER A 120 -13.82 11.37 -20.36
C SER A 120 -13.54 10.29 -21.42
N ASP A 121 -14.34 9.95 -22.42
CA ASP A 121 -15.53 10.54 -23.06
C ASP A 121 -16.49 9.39 -23.47
#